data_AF-A0A6B2Z991-F1
#
_entry.id   AF-A0A6B2Z991-F1
#
_cell.length_a   1.000
_cell.length_b   1.000
_cell.length_c   1.000
_cell.angle_alpha   90.00
_cell.angle_beta   90.00
_cell.angle_gamma   90.00
#
_symmetry.space_group_name_H-M   'P 1'
#
loop_
_entity.id
_entity.type
_entity.pdbx_description
1 polymer ?
#
loop_
_entity_poly.entity_id
_entity_poly.type
_entity_poly.pdbx_seq_one_letter_code
_entity_poly.pdbx_strand_id
1 'polypeptide(L)'
;MNEVYETRTEITIVIPASGATDLTDPFTRRILIPHRVELRLCHIATPDEDRRWAHVAVYGPRRLKSGQPGQEISSHCWADANPSASYRPDADRPGWLTQLLTDHLPEGWHPSLVELAGGTR
;
A
#
# COMPACT_ATOMS: atom_id res chain seq x y z
N MET A 1 -21.26 -6.76 -34.12
CA MET A 1 -20.90 -6.96 -32.70
C MET A 1 -19.60 -6.21 -32.50
N ASN A 2 -19.59 -5.12 -31.72
CA ASN A 2 -18.33 -4.50 -31.32
C ASN A 2 -17.78 -5.35 -30.18
N GLU A 3 -16.60 -5.92 -30.36
CA GLU A 3 -15.85 -6.56 -29.27
C GLU A 3 -15.56 -5.48 -28.22
N VAL A 4 -16.08 -5.68 -27.02
CA VAL A 4 -15.72 -4.83 -25.87
C VAL A 4 -14.35 -5.31 -25.42
N TYR A 5 -13.31 -4.54 -25.73
CA TYR A 5 -11.96 -4.84 -25.27
C TYR A 5 -11.78 -4.28 -23.85
N GLU A 6 -11.42 -5.15 -22.91
CA GLU A 6 -10.91 -4.77 -21.59
C GLU A 6 -9.39 -4.76 -21.64
N THR A 7 -8.77 -3.65 -21.28
CA THR A 7 -7.32 -3.57 -21.04
C THR A 7 -7.07 -3.58 -19.56
N ARG A 8 -6.36 -4.61 -19.07
CA ARG A 8 -5.94 -4.73 -17.68
C ARG A 8 -4.42 -4.61 -17.57
N THR A 9 -3.98 -3.63 -16.80
CA THR A 9 -2.57 -3.43 -16.47
C THR A 9 -2.39 -3.66 -14.97
N GLU A 10 -1.42 -4.52 -14.62
CA GLU A 10 -1.00 -4.73 -13.23
C GLU A 10 0.50 -4.56 -13.10
N ILE A 11 0.91 -3.79 -12.11
CA ILE A 11 2.32 -3.55 -11.80
C ILE A 11 2.51 -3.83 -10.31
N THR A 12 3.51 -4.61 -9.97
CA THR A 12 3.94 -4.80 -8.57
C THR A 12 5.34 -4.24 -8.42
N ILE A 13 5.50 -3.33 -7.48
CA ILE A 13 6.75 -2.66 -7.17
C ILE A 13 7.20 -3.13 -5.79
N VAL A 14 8.39 -3.69 -5.72
CA VAL A 14 9.03 -4.15 -4.49
C VAL A 14 10.05 -3.10 -4.06
N ILE A 15 9.78 -2.46 -2.92
CA ILE A 15 10.58 -1.36 -2.40
C ILE A 15 11.27 -1.81 -1.10
N PRO A 16 12.61 -1.74 -1.00
CA PRO A 16 13.30 -1.97 0.26
C PRO A 16 12.85 -0.98 1.35
N ALA A 17 12.64 -1.47 2.57
CA ALA A 17 12.27 -0.66 3.73
C ALA A 17 13.19 -0.88 4.93
N SER A 18 14.41 -1.36 4.69
CA SER A 18 15.42 -1.56 5.72
C SER A 18 15.73 -0.24 6.43
N GLY A 19 15.59 -0.22 7.75
CA GLY A 19 15.80 0.98 8.56
C GLY A 19 14.56 1.87 8.72
N ALA A 20 13.43 1.50 8.13
CA ALA A 20 12.16 2.16 8.44
C ALA A 20 11.74 1.89 9.90
N THR A 21 11.01 2.84 10.47
CA THR A 21 10.47 2.70 11.83
C THR A 21 9.47 1.55 11.89
N ASP A 22 9.53 0.79 12.99
CA ASP A 22 8.56 -0.24 13.32
C ASP A 22 7.10 0.20 13.13
N LEU A 23 6.30 -0.73 12.62
CA LEU A 23 4.87 -0.55 12.39
C LEU A 23 4.05 -1.36 13.39
N THR A 24 2.91 -0.82 13.81
CA THR A 24 1.90 -1.63 14.51
C THR A 24 0.85 -2.05 13.49
N ASP A 25 0.78 -3.35 13.21
CA ASP A 25 -0.20 -3.91 12.29
C ASP A 25 -1.63 -3.56 12.74
N PRO A 26 -2.46 -2.99 11.87
CA PRO A 26 -3.77 -2.46 12.27
C PRO A 26 -4.76 -3.52 12.77
N PHE A 27 -4.65 -4.76 12.27
CA PHE A 27 -5.57 -5.84 12.59
C PHE A 27 -5.12 -6.66 13.79
N THR A 28 -3.87 -7.10 13.77
CA THR A 28 -3.30 -8.03 14.76
C THR A 28 -2.65 -7.31 15.92
N ARG A 29 -2.44 -5.98 15.82
CA ARG A 29 -1.71 -5.14 16.79
C ARG A 29 -0.28 -5.61 17.05
N ARG A 30 0.27 -6.44 16.17
CA ARG A 30 1.66 -6.92 16.25
C ARG A 30 2.59 -5.83 15.74
N ILE A 31 3.72 -5.69 16.42
CA ILE A 31 4.79 -4.84 15.92
C ILE A 31 5.50 -5.58 14.78
N LEU A 32 5.60 -4.95 13.63
CA LEU A 32 6.28 -5.39 12.42
C LEU A 32 7.55 -4.55 12.25
N ILE A 33 8.68 -5.21 12.00
CA ILE A 33 9.96 -4.55 11.69
C ILE A 33 10.11 -4.52 10.17
N PRO A 34 9.88 -3.39 9.48
CA PRO A 34 9.78 -3.41 8.03
C PRO A 34 11.11 -3.73 7.37
N HIS A 35 11.06 -4.54 6.31
CA HIS A 35 12.21 -4.73 5.41
C HIS A 35 11.85 -4.57 3.92
N ARG A 36 10.56 -4.66 3.57
CA ARG A 36 10.04 -4.57 2.21
C ARG A 36 8.63 -3.99 2.23
N VAL A 37 8.33 -3.16 1.27
CA VAL A 37 6.98 -2.70 0.91
C VAL A 37 6.67 -3.20 -0.49
N GLU A 38 5.47 -3.71 -0.68
CA GLU A 38 4.93 -4.06 -1.98
C GLU A 38 3.79 -3.09 -2.32
N LEU A 39 3.98 -2.36 -3.42
CA LEU A 39 2.97 -1.49 -4.02
C LEU A 39 2.45 -2.17 -5.28
N ARG A 40 1.22 -2.67 -5.22
CA ARG A 40 0.51 -3.22 -6.38
C ARG A 40 -0.41 -2.16 -6.96
N LEU A 41 -0.24 -1.87 -8.23
CA LEU A 41 -1.02 -0.91 -8.99
C LEU A 41 -1.85 -1.66 -10.03
N CYS A 42 -3.15 -1.38 -10.07
CA CYS A 42 -4.07 -2.01 -11.00
C CYS A 42 -4.83 -0.93 -11.77
N HIS A 43 -4.92 -1.10 -13.09
CA HIS A 43 -5.67 -0.25 -13.99
C HIS A 43 -6.50 -1.14 -14.92
N ILE A 44 -7.81 -0.93 -14.91
CA ILE A 44 -8.77 -1.56 -15.81
C ILE A 44 -9.40 -0.45 -16.65
N ALA A 45 -9.22 -0.53 -17.96
CA ALA A 45 -9.85 0.34 -18.93
C ALA A 45 -10.79 -0.46 -19.83
N THR A 46 -12.05 -0.06 -19.86
CA THR A 46 -13.07 -0.47 -20.82
C THR A 46 -13.59 0.79 -21.53
N PRO A 47 -14.36 0.68 -22.62
CA PRO A 47 -14.95 1.86 -23.28
C PRO A 47 -15.79 2.75 -22.35
N ASP A 48 -16.40 2.18 -21.31
CA ASP A 48 -17.35 2.86 -20.42
C ASP A 48 -16.77 3.16 -19.02
N GLU A 49 -15.56 2.66 -18.72
CA GLU A 49 -15.02 2.69 -17.36
C GLU A 49 -13.48 2.71 -17.35
N ASP A 50 -12.89 3.66 -16.62
CA ASP A 50 -11.47 3.69 -16.23
C ASP A 50 -11.39 3.56 -14.71
N ARG A 51 -10.89 2.42 -14.22
CA ARG A 51 -10.69 2.14 -12.80
C ARG A 51 -9.21 1.99 -12.50
N ARG A 52 -8.73 2.72 -11.50
CA ARG A 52 -7.37 2.62 -10.98
C ARG A 52 -7.38 2.48 -9.47
N TRP A 53 -6.55 1.60 -8.94
CA TRP A 53 -6.35 1.47 -7.51
C TRP A 53 -4.93 0.99 -7.19
N ALA A 54 -4.52 1.27 -5.96
CA ALA A 54 -3.29 0.76 -5.38
C ALA A 54 -3.63 -0.23 -4.26
N HIS A 55 -2.72 -1.13 -3.96
CA HIS A 55 -2.74 -1.94 -2.76
C HIS A 55 -1.33 -1.95 -2.17
N VAL A 56 -1.24 -1.65 -0.88
CA VAL A 56 0.02 -1.56 -0.14
C VAL A 56 0.10 -2.68 0.87
N ALA A 57 1.19 -3.43 0.83
CA ALA A 57 1.55 -4.42 1.83
C ALA A 57 2.95 -4.15 2.36
N VAL A 58 3.13 -4.21 3.67
CA VAL A 58 4.43 -4.09 4.33
C VAL A 58 4.80 -5.43 4.91
N TYR A 59 6.01 -5.88 4.63
CA TYR A 59 6.54 -7.16 5.06
C TYR A 59 7.66 -6.94 6.08
N GLY A 60 7.80 -7.91 6.97
CA GLY A 60 8.90 -7.92 7.93
C GLY A 60 8.68 -8.90 9.07
N PRO A 61 9.74 -9.24 9.84
CA PRO A 61 9.58 -10.04 11.04
C PRO A 61 8.74 -9.29 12.08
N ARG A 62 7.89 -10.03 12.78
CA ARG A 62 7.22 -9.49 13.96
C ARG A 62 8.24 -9.27 15.08
N ARG A 63 8.09 -8.21 15.88
CA ARG A 63 8.86 -8.04 17.11
C ARG A 63 8.28 -8.91 18.22
N LEU A 64 9.12 -9.75 18.82
CA LEU A 64 8.74 -10.55 19.98
C LEU A 64 8.78 -9.71 21.26
N LYS A 65 8.15 -10.19 22.35
CA LYS A 65 8.22 -9.54 23.66
C LYS A 65 9.66 -9.41 24.20
N SER A 66 10.57 -10.27 23.74
CA SER A 66 12.00 -10.21 24.03
C SER A 66 12.74 -9.11 23.26
N GLY A 67 12.07 -8.38 22.36
CA GLY A 67 12.68 -7.38 21.48
C GLY A 67 13.31 -7.96 20.20
N GLN A 68 13.51 -9.28 20.13
CA GLN A 68 14.12 -9.97 19.00
C GLN A 68 13.15 -10.11 17.80
N PRO A 69 13.68 -10.22 16.57
CA PRO A 69 12.87 -10.52 15.40
C PRO A 69 12.32 -11.96 15.49
N GLY A 70 11.04 -12.11 15.17
CA GLY A 70 10.34 -13.39 15.08
C GLY A 70 10.09 -13.81 13.64
N GLN A 71 9.01 -14.55 13.43
CA GLN A 71 8.54 -14.94 12.09
C GLN A 71 8.11 -13.73 11.27
N GLU A 72 8.34 -13.82 9.96
CA GLU A 72 7.81 -12.87 8.98
C GLU A 72 6.29 -12.82 9.04
N ILE A 73 5.77 -11.61 8.95
CA ILE A 73 4.35 -11.31 8.81
C ILE A 73 4.19 -10.28 7.69
N SER A 74 3.02 -10.27 7.08
CA SER A 74 2.58 -9.20 6.19
C SER A 74 1.55 -8.34 6.92
N SER A 75 1.61 -7.04 6.65
CA SER A 75 0.68 -6.05 7.17
C SER A 75 0.05 -5.28 6.02
N HIS A 76 -1.27 -5.22 6.01
CA HIS A 76 -2.09 -4.65 4.94
C HIS A 76 -2.95 -3.50 5.45
N CYS A 77 -3.68 -2.86 4.54
CA CYS A 77 -4.64 -1.79 4.85
C CYS A 77 -4.01 -0.53 5.45
N TRP A 78 -2.84 -0.16 4.94
CA TRP A 78 -2.22 1.15 5.16
C TRP A 78 -2.95 2.19 4.29
N ALA A 79 -4.15 2.58 4.75
CA ALA A 79 -5.10 3.53 4.15
C ALA A 79 -4.89 3.85 2.66
N ASP A 80 -5.80 3.34 1.81
CA ASP A 80 -5.90 3.78 0.43
C ASP A 80 -6.23 5.28 0.38
N ALA A 81 -5.64 5.95 -0.60
CA ALA A 81 -5.95 7.32 -0.96
C ALA A 81 -7.40 7.51 -1.44
N ASN A 82 -8.07 6.43 -1.86
CA ASN A 82 -9.46 6.44 -2.32
C ASN A 82 -10.43 5.95 -1.22
N PRO A 83 -11.34 6.80 -0.72
CA PRO A 83 -12.33 6.46 0.32
C PRO A 83 -13.40 5.47 -0.11
N SER A 84 -13.48 5.05 -1.38
CA SER A 84 -14.50 4.10 -1.84
C SER A 84 -14.29 2.65 -1.38
N ALA A 85 -13.14 2.32 -0.79
CA ALA A 85 -12.88 0.98 -0.27
C ALA A 85 -13.58 0.77 1.09
N SER A 86 -14.60 -0.08 1.10
CA SER A 86 -15.47 -0.42 2.23
C SER A 86 -14.79 -1.09 3.45
N TYR A 87 -13.46 -1.17 3.45
CA TYR A 87 -12.68 -1.89 4.46
C TYR A 87 -11.53 -1.00 4.95
N ARG A 88 -11.82 -0.16 5.94
CA ARG A 88 -10.82 0.70 6.59
C ARG A 88 -10.71 0.33 8.06
N PRO A 89 -9.62 -0.32 8.51
CA PRO A 89 -9.11 0.01 9.83
C PRO A 89 -8.61 1.45 9.79
N ASP A 90 -9.03 2.29 10.74
CA ASP A 90 -8.58 3.68 10.92
C ASP A 90 -7.10 3.71 11.39
N ALA A 91 -6.19 3.22 10.56
CA ALA A 91 -4.77 3.24 10.85
C ALA A 91 -4.12 4.34 10.03
N ASP A 92 -3.66 5.37 10.74
CA ASP A 92 -2.85 6.43 10.17
C ASP A 92 -1.60 5.84 9.54
N ARG A 93 -1.50 5.96 8.22
CA ARG A 93 -0.30 5.51 7.50
C ARG A 93 0.87 6.42 7.89
N PRO A 94 2.01 5.88 8.36
CA PRO A 94 3.11 6.72 8.81
C PRO A 94 3.70 7.52 7.64
N GLY A 95 4.24 8.70 7.96
CA GLY A 95 4.80 9.62 6.95
C GLY A 95 5.89 8.98 6.09
N TRP A 96 6.74 8.13 6.67
CA TRP A 96 7.78 7.42 5.91
C TRP A 96 7.20 6.50 4.84
N LEU A 97 6.07 5.83 5.12
CA LEU A 97 5.45 4.90 4.18
C LEU A 97 4.78 5.68 3.05
N THR A 98 4.12 6.80 3.38
CA THR A 98 3.58 7.71 2.35
C THR A 98 4.71 8.23 1.45
N GLN A 99 5.81 8.74 2.02
CA GLN A 99 6.95 9.23 1.24
C GLN A 99 7.54 8.14 0.35
N LEU A 100 7.78 6.95 0.90
CA LEU A 100 8.35 5.83 0.16
C LEU A 100 7.50 5.43 -1.05
N LEU A 101 6.17 5.41 -0.89
CA LEU A 101 5.23 5.10 -1.97
C LEU A 101 5.21 6.20 -3.03
N THR A 102 5.24 7.48 -2.63
CA THR A 102 5.30 8.61 -3.55
C THR A 102 6.59 8.58 -4.38
N ASP A 103 7.74 8.32 -3.76
CA ASP A 103 9.04 8.29 -4.43
C ASP A 103 9.19 7.15 -5.45
N HIS A 104 8.40 6.08 -5.29
CA HIS A 104 8.46 4.88 -6.15
C HIS A 104 7.21 4.70 -7.02
N LEU A 105 6.33 5.69 -7.08
CA LEU A 105 5.18 5.65 -7.97
C LEU A 105 5.66 5.79 -9.43
N PRO A 106 5.34 4.87 -10.34
CA PRO A 106 5.75 4.97 -11.73
C PRO A 106 5.09 6.16 -12.42
N GLU A 107 5.79 6.72 -13.40
CA GLU A 107 5.24 7.76 -14.26
C GLU A 107 3.91 7.32 -14.90
N GLY A 108 2.96 8.24 -15.02
CA GLY A 108 1.63 7.99 -15.59
C GLY A 108 0.57 7.49 -14.58
N TRP A 109 0.95 7.18 -13.34
CA TRP A 109 0.01 6.88 -12.26
C TRP A 109 -0.30 8.14 -11.45
N HIS A 110 -1.56 8.32 -11.05
CA HIS A 110 -2.00 9.53 -10.35
C HIS A 110 -1.52 9.49 -8.88
N PRO A 111 -0.91 10.57 -8.35
CA PRO A 111 -0.41 10.62 -6.96
C PRO A 111 -1.48 10.32 -5.90
N SER A 112 -2.73 10.70 -6.16
CA SER A 112 -3.87 10.37 -5.31
C SER A 112 -4.21 8.88 -5.21
N LEU A 113 -3.40 7.97 -5.74
CA LEU A 113 -3.48 6.54 -5.45
C LEU A 113 -2.68 6.18 -4.20
N VAL A 114 -1.66 6.96 -3.90
CA VAL A 114 -0.73 6.74 -2.78
C VAL A 114 -0.67 7.92 -1.81
N GLU A 115 -1.33 9.05 -2.05
CA GLU A 115 -1.41 10.17 -1.11
C GLU A 115 -2.57 10.01 -0.13
N LEU A 116 -2.39 10.31 1.16
CA LEU A 116 -3.54 10.38 2.08
C LEU A 116 -4.39 11.60 1.72
N ALA A 117 -5.68 11.40 1.41
CA ALA A 117 -6.60 12.52 1.24
C ALA A 117 -6.74 13.26 2.59
N GLY A 118 -6.21 14.49 2.67
CA GLY A 118 -6.50 15.40 3.79
C GLY A 118 -5.42 15.56 4.87
N GLY A 119 -4.13 15.48 4.53
CA GLY A 119 -3.05 15.92 5.42
C GLY A 119 -2.79 17.43 5.42
N THR A 120 -3.82 18.27 5.58
CA THR A 120 -3.61 19.70 5.89
C THR A 120 -3.49 19.89 7.40
N ARG A 121 -2.25 20.12 7.84
CA ARG A 121 -1.81 20.82 9.06
C ARG A 121 -2.09 20.20 10.42
#